data_AF-A0A1G5FES6-F1
#
_entry.id   AF-A0A1G5FES6-F1
#
_cell.length_a   1.000
_cell.length_b   1.000
_cell.length_c   1.000
_cell.angle_alpha   90.00
_cell.angle_beta   90.00
_cell.angle_gamma   90.00
#
_symmetry.space_group_name_H-M   'P 1'
#
loop_
_entity.id
_entity.type
_entity.pdbx_description
1 polymer ?
#
loop_
_entity_poly.entity_id
_entity_poly.type
_entity_poly.pdbx_seq_one_letter_code
_entity_poly.pdbx_strand_id
1 'polypeptide(L)'
;MSEVGTVLLDLGEISGENIFIDGTKIESVANKYIFVWKKAVSKNMVKLGEKISMFCAECEEQYGIKIVYEDQITLQTLKRLRKKLYKLKKEEDVKFVYGTRKRKSALQRSIETLDAYIDKLNEYKEKIRICGKRNSYAKTDTDATFMRMKECAMLNGQLKPAYNLQHGVDSEYVT
;
A
#
# COMPACT_ATOMS: atom_id res chain seq x y z
N MET A 1 28.43 7.25 17.82
CA MET A 1 28.41 6.14 18.79
C MET A 1 27.29 6.39 19.77
N SER A 2 26.63 5.33 20.26
CA SER A 2 25.70 5.46 21.40
C SER A 2 26.46 5.96 22.63
N GLU A 3 25.79 6.65 23.56
CA GLU A 3 26.41 7.10 24.81
C GLU A 3 27.12 5.96 25.56
N VAL A 4 26.52 4.76 25.51
CA VAL A 4 27.10 3.54 26.11
C VAL A 4 28.39 3.10 25.42
N GLY A 5 28.46 3.17 24.09
CA GLY A 5 29.67 2.78 23.35
C GLY A 5 30.86 3.67 23.68
N THR A 6 30.63 4.98 23.88
CA THR A 6 31.70 5.91 24.28
C THR A 6 32.21 5.62 25.69
N VAL A 7 31.32 5.32 26.64
CA VAL A 7 31.73 4.94 28.01
C VAL A 7 32.58 3.67 28.01
N LEU A 8 32.20 2.65 27.24
CA LEU A 8 32.98 1.40 27.16
C LEU A 8 34.37 1.62 26.54
N LEU A 9 34.48 2.53 25.56
CA LEU A 9 35.76 2.88 24.96
C LEU A 9 36.67 3.61 25.96
N ASP A 10 36.13 4.56 26.72
CA ASP A 10 36.87 5.32 27.74
C ASP A 10 37.36 4.41 28.88
N LEU A 11 36.61 3.36 29.21
CA LEU A 11 37.00 2.33 30.18
C LEU A 11 38.02 1.32 29.63
N GLY A 12 38.29 1.34 28.32
CA GLY A 12 39.17 0.37 27.65
C GLY A 12 38.56 -1.03 27.51
N GLU A 13 37.25 -1.18 27.70
CA GLU A 13 36.52 -2.45 27.60
C GLU A 13 36.30 -2.87 26.14
N ILE A 14 36.14 -1.89 25.24
CA ILE A 14 36.15 -2.11 23.79
C ILE A 14 37.38 -1.45 23.18
N SER A 15 37.92 -2.07 22.13
CA SER A 15 39.13 -1.55 21.47
C SER A 15 38.82 -0.40 20.51
N GLY A 16 37.66 -0.47 19.83
CA GLY A 16 37.33 0.41 18.72
C GLY A 16 38.19 0.23 17.46
N GLU A 17 39.18 -0.68 17.49
CA GLU A 17 40.08 -0.95 16.35
C GLU A 17 39.48 -1.97 15.39
N ASN A 18 38.85 -3.03 15.93
CA ASN A 18 38.25 -4.11 15.16
C ASN A 18 36.79 -4.31 15.57
N ILE A 19 35.90 -4.40 14.59
CA ILE A 19 34.48 -4.70 14.82
C ILE A 19 34.04 -5.84 13.89
N PHE A 20 33.41 -6.86 14.47
CA PHE A 20 32.83 -7.98 13.73
C PHE A 20 31.35 -7.73 13.51
N ILE A 21 30.91 -7.67 12.25
CA ILE A 21 29.50 -7.40 11.91
C ILE A 21 28.86 -8.68 11.41
N ASP A 22 27.79 -9.11 12.04
CA ASP A 22 26.97 -10.24 11.58
C ASP A 22 25.48 -9.87 11.46
N GLY A 23 24.77 -10.60 10.60
CA GLY A 23 23.38 -10.39 10.28
C GLY A 23 22.55 -11.65 10.44
N THR A 24 21.55 -11.63 11.32
CA THR A 24 20.60 -12.73 11.49
C THR A 24 19.21 -12.36 10.96
N LYS A 25 18.55 -13.32 10.31
CA LYS A 25 17.16 -13.18 9.86
C LYS A 25 16.25 -13.91 10.84
N ILE A 26 15.29 -13.18 11.38
CA ILE A 26 14.30 -13.71 12.33
C ILE A 26 12.96 -13.75 11.62
N GLU A 27 12.35 -14.93 11.50
CA GLU A 27 11.02 -15.08 10.91
C GLU A 27 9.98 -14.39 11.80
N SER A 28 9.10 -13.60 11.18
CA SER A 28 7.98 -12.97 11.87
C SER A 28 6.82 -13.95 12.04
N VAL A 29 6.01 -13.78 13.09
CA VAL A 29 4.73 -14.49 13.29
C VAL A 29 3.64 -13.88 12.41
N ALA A 30 3.96 -13.65 11.14
CA ALA A 30 3.04 -13.16 10.13
C ALA A 30 2.60 -14.29 9.22
N ASN A 31 1.42 -14.09 8.61
CA ASN A 31 0.93 -15.03 7.62
C ASN A 31 1.84 -15.03 6.38
N LYS A 32 2.54 -16.16 6.18
CA LYS A 32 3.49 -16.41 5.08
C LYS A 32 2.92 -16.33 3.66
N TYR A 33 1.59 -16.29 3.52
CA TYR A 33 0.91 -16.31 2.22
C TYR A 33 0.43 -14.93 1.75
N ILE A 34 0.45 -13.91 2.61
CA ILE A 34 -0.15 -12.60 2.31
C ILE A 34 0.84 -11.44 2.47
N PHE A 35 1.07 -10.77 1.36
CA PHE A 35 2.01 -9.65 1.29
C PHE A 35 1.52 -8.55 0.37
N VAL A 36 2.18 -7.41 0.46
CA VAL A 36 2.00 -6.27 -0.43
C VAL A 36 3.35 -5.92 -1.05
N TRP A 37 3.40 -5.87 -2.38
CA TRP A 37 4.57 -5.41 -3.14
C TRP A 37 4.35 -4.00 -3.64
N LYS A 38 5.24 -3.07 -3.28
CA LYS A 38 5.16 -1.67 -3.72
C LYS A 38 5.06 -1.55 -5.23
N LYS A 39 5.91 -2.28 -5.97
CA LYS A 39 5.92 -2.30 -7.44
C LYS A 39 4.57 -2.76 -8.04
N ALA A 40 3.95 -3.79 -7.44
CA ALA A 40 2.65 -4.27 -7.89
C ALA A 40 1.54 -3.25 -7.61
N VAL A 41 1.56 -2.62 -6.43
CA VAL A 41 0.62 -1.55 -6.07
C VAL A 41 0.76 -0.36 -7.02
N SER A 42 1.98 0.12 -7.26
CA SER A 42 2.24 1.23 -8.19
C SER A 42 1.75 0.92 -9.61
N LYS A 43 2.07 -0.28 -10.15
CA LYS A 43 1.58 -0.71 -11.47
C LYS A 43 0.05 -0.73 -11.54
N ASN A 44 -0.60 -1.25 -10.51
CA ASN A 44 -2.06 -1.32 -10.46
C ASN A 44 -2.71 0.05 -10.26
N MET A 45 -2.03 0.98 -9.58
CA MET A 45 -2.49 2.35 -9.40
C MET A 45 -2.46 3.13 -10.72
N VAL A 46 -1.44 2.95 -11.56
CA VAL A 46 -1.40 3.54 -12.92
C VAL A 46 -2.55 3.02 -13.78
N LYS A 47 -2.73 1.70 -13.84
CA LYS A 47 -3.86 1.06 -14.56
C LYS A 47 -5.23 1.53 -14.06
N LEU A 48 -5.35 1.77 -12.76
CA LEU A 48 -6.58 2.30 -12.18
C LEU A 48 -6.83 3.75 -12.65
N GLY A 49 -5.78 4.57 -12.73
CA GLY A 49 -5.87 5.93 -13.27
C GLY A 49 -6.37 5.96 -14.72
N GLU A 50 -5.87 5.07 -15.58
CA GLU A 50 -6.34 4.91 -16.96
C GLU A 50 -7.84 4.57 -17.01
N LYS A 51 -8.28 3.59 -16.21
CA LYS A 51 -9.70 3.21 -16.11
C LYS A 51 -10.58 4.34 -15.62
N ILE A 52 -10.11 5.10 -14.64
CA ILE A 52 -10.82 6.25 -14.12
C ILE A 52 -10.94 7.34 -15.19
N SER A 53 -9.91 7.54 -16.01
CA SER A 53 -9.94 8.50 -17.12
C SER A 53 -11.02 8.16 -18.15
N MET A 54 -11.05 6.91 -18.61
CA MET A 54 -12.09 6.43 -19.52
C MET A 54 -13.49 6.56 -18.89
N PHE A 55 -13.63 6.20 -17.61
CA PHE A 55 -14.90 6.31 -16.89
C PHE A 55 -15.38 7.76 -16.73
N CYS A 56 -14.46 8.70 -16.50
CA CYS A 56 -14.80 10.12 -16.45
C CYS A 56 -15.35 10.57 -17.80
N ALA A 57 -14.67 10.28 -18.91
CA ALA A 57 -15.12 10.62 -20.26
C ALA A 57 -16.50 10.03 -20.58
N GLU A 58 -16.73 8.76 -20.23
CA GLU A 58 -18.04 8.10 -20.36
C GLU A 58 -19.13 8.84 -19.56
N CYS A 59 -18.81 9.29 -18.34
CA CYS A 59 -19.75 10.08 -17.53
C CYS A 59 -20.02 11.48 -18.11
N GLU A 60 -19.04 12.11 -18.77
CA GLU A 60 -19.25 13.42 -19.41
C GLU A 60 -20.21 13.30 -20.60
N GLU A 61 -20.04 12.27 -21.42
CA GLU A 61 -20.91 11.98 -22.56
C GLU A 61 -22.32 11.59 -22.10
N GLN A 62 -22.41 10.68 -21.13
CA GLN A 62 -23.69 10.11 -20.72
C GLN A 62 -24.56 11.10 -19.94
N TYR A 63 -23.95 11.96 -19.11
CA TYR A 63 -24.69 12.85 -18.20
C TYR A 63 -24.53 14.35 -18.54
N GLY A 64 -23.80 14.69 -19.62
CA GLY A 64 -23.53 16.08 -20.00
C GLY A 64 -22.70 16.87 -18.97
N ILE A 65 -21.98 16.16 -18.09
CA ILE A 65 -21.23 16.77 -17.00
C ILE A 65 -19.84 17.16 -17.51
N LYS A 66 -19.53 18.45 -17.59
CA LYS A 66 -18.15 18.90 -17.82
C LYS A 66 -17.32 18.82 -16.54
N ILE A 67 -16.21 18.09 -16.58
CA ILE A 67 -15.22 17.98 -15.52
C ILE A 67 -13.94 18.66 -16.03
N VAL A 68 -13.48 19.67 -15.32
CA VAL A 68 -12.17 20.25 -15.62
C VAL A 68 -11.11 19.34 -14.99
N TYR A 69 -10.33 18.65 -15.81
CA TYR A 69 -9.12 17.94 -15.41
C TYR A 69 -7.95 18.43 -16.28
N GLU A 70 -6.98 19.10 -15.65
CA GLU A 70 -5.73 19.55 -16.27
C GLU A 70 -4.77 18.37 -16.40
N ASP A 71 -5.09 17.42 -17.28
CA ASP A 71 -4.33 16.18 -17.57
C ASP A 71 -4.15 15.17 -16.42
N GLN A 72 -4.43 15.55 -15.16
CA GLN A 72 -4.36 14.64 -14.02
C GLN A 72 -5.68 14.55 -13.25
N ILE A 73 -6.20 13.33 -13.14
CA ILE A 73 -7.39 13.05 -12.34
C ILE A 73 -6.99 12.90 -10.88
N THR A 74 -7.24 13.96 -10.12
CA THR A 74 -7.04 13.95 -8.66
C THR A 74 -8.24 13.37 -7.92
N LEU A 75 -8.05 12.95 -6.66
CA LEU A 75 -9.16 12.56 -5.79
C LEU A 75 -10.20 13.68 -5.61
N GLN A 76 -9.78 14.95 -5.70
CA GLN A 76 -10.70 16.08 -5.60
C GLN A 76 -11.63 16.14 -6.81
N THR A 77 -11.10 15.90 -8.01
CA THR A 77 -11.87 15.79 -9.25
C THR A 77 -12.94 14.71 -9.13
N LEU A 78 -12.60 13.53 -8.62
CA LEU A 78 -13.55 12.43 -8.41
C LEU A 78 -14.62 12.77 -7.37
N LYS A 79 -14.26 13.44 -6.27
CA LYS A 79 -15.23 13.92 -5.28
C LYS A 79 -16.19 14.96 -5.86
N ARG A 80 -15.71 15.83 -6.77
CA ARG A 80 -16.56 16.80 -7.50
C ARG A 80 -17.51 16.07 -8.44
N LEU A 81 -17.03 15.10 -9.22
CA LEU A 81 -17.87 14.26 -10.07
C LEU A 81 -18.95 13.55 -9.25
N ARG A 82 -18.57 12.95 -8.12
CA ARG A 82 -19.52 12.31 -7.19
C ARG A 82 -20.63 13.27 -6.78
N LYS A 83 -20.29 14.49 -6.34
CA LYS A 83 -21.31 15.50 -5.97
C LYS A 83 -22.27 15.80 -7.12
N LYS A 84 -21.78 15.91 -8.35
CA LYS A 84 -22.62 16.16 -9.54
C LYS A 84 -23.54 14.98 -9.83
N LEU A 85 -23.05 13.74 -9.80
CA LEU A 85 -23.88 12.55 -9.99
C LEU A 85 -24.97 12.40 -8.93
N TYR A 86 -24.67 12.72 -7.67
CA TYR A 86 -25.68 12.72 -6.60
C TYR A 86 -26.69 13.88 -6.74
N LYS A 87 -26.32 15.00 -7.37
CA LYS A 87 -27.26 16.06 -7.72
C LYS A 87 -28.22 15.60 -8.82
N LEU A 88 -27.69 14.99 -9.89
CA LEU A 88 -28.49 14.39 -10.96
C LEU A 88 -29.45 13.33 -10.42
N LYS A 89 -28.99 12.50 -9.48
CA LYS A 89 -29.84 11.50 -8.80
C LYS A 89 -31.06 12.13 -8.12
N LYS A 90 -30.90 13.30 -7.52
CA LYS A 90 -32.01 14.02 -6.87
C LYS A 90 -32.95 14.64 -7.90
N GLU A 91 -32.42 15.14 -9.00
CA GLU A 91 -33.21 15.74 -10.09
C GLU A 91 -34.04 14.68 -10.83
N GLU A 92 -33.49 13.48 -11.06
CA GLU A 92 -34.17 12.36 -11.72
C GLU A 92 -34.99 11.46 -10.76
N ASP A 93 -35.02 11.77 -9.46
CA ASP A 93 -35.64 10.96 -8.38
C ASP A 93 -35.32 9.45 -8.44
N VAL A 94 -34.06 9.11 -8.74
CA VAL A 94 -33.64 7.71 -8.92
C VAL A 94 -33.50 7.01 -7.57
N LYS A 95 -34.42 6.10 -7.28
CA LYS A 95 -34.36 5.21 -6.10
C LYS A 95 -33.35 4.08 -6.34
N PHE A 96 -32.41 3.94 -5.41
CA PHE A 96 -31.41 2.87 -5.47
C PHE A 96 -32.03 1.52 -5.12
N VAL A 97 -31.71 0.51 -5.92
CA VAL A 97 -32.20 -0.85 -5.73
C VAL A 97 -31.05 -1.77 -5.34
N TYR A 98 -31.31 -2.60 -4.32
CA TYR A 98 -30.38 -3.61 -3.82
C TYR A 98 -31.08 -4.97 -3.74
N GLY A 99 -30.33 -6.04 -4.00
CA GLY A 99 -30.82 -7.42 -3.94
C GLY A 99 -30.79 -8.16 -5.28
N THR A 100 -30.96 -9.49 -5.19
CA THR A 100 -30.94 -10.41 -6.32
C THR A 100 -32.13 -10.15 -7.25
N ARG A 101 -31.94 -10.29 -8.57
CA ARG A 101 -32.93 -10.03 -9.65
C ARG A 101 -33.40 -8.58 -9.80
N LYS A 102 -32.82 -7.60 -9.09
CA LYS A 102 -33.11 -6.17 -9.33
C LYS A 102 -32.09 -5.57 -10.30
N ARG A 103 -32.57 -4.87 -11.33
CA ARG A 103 -31.72 -4.17 -12.31
C ARG A 103 -31.41 -2.77 -11.82
N LYS A 104 -30.15 -2.52 -11.48
CA LYS A 104 -29.65 -1.18 -11.13
C LYS A 104 -29.74 -0.24 -12.33
N SER A 105 -30.15 1.01 -12.08
CA SER A 105 -30.11 2.08 -13.09
C SER A 105 -28.66 2.36 -13.52
N ALA A 106 -28.50 2.96 -14.70
CA ALA A 106 -27.18 3.35 -15.18
C ALA A 106 -26.51 4.32 -14.19
N LEU A 107 -27.26 5.30 -13.69
CA LEU A 107 -26.79 6.27 -12.69
C LEU A 107 -26.34 5.60 -11.38
N GLN A 108 -27.08 4.62 -10.86
CA GLN A 108 -26.67 3.87 -9.67
C GLN A 108 -25.35 3.14 -9.92
N ARG A 109 -25.20 2.49 -11.09
CA ARG A 109 -23.96 1.77 -11.44
C ARG A 109 -22.77 2.72 -11.57
N SER A 110 -22.94 3.87 -12.20
CA SER A 110 -21.89 4.89 -12.31
C SER A 110 -21.47 5.41 -10.93
N ILE A 111 -22.42 5.69 -10.04
CA ILE A 111 -22.13 6.15 -8.67
C ILE A 111 -21.37 5.08 -7.87
N GLU A 112 -21.85 3.83 -7.87
CA GLU A 112 -21.19 2.74 -7.16
C GLU A 112 -19.78 2.45 -7.72
N THR A 113 -19.61 2.55 -9.05
CA THR A 113 -18.31 2.38 -9.72
C THR A 113 -17.35 3.50 -9.32
N LEU A 114 -17.82 4.75 -9.28
CA LEU A 114 -17.02 5.88 -8.83
C LEU A 114 -16.61 5.75 -7.37
N ASP A 115 -17.53 5.33 -6.50
CA ASP A 115 -17.24 5.09 -5.08
C ASP A 115 -16.21 3.97 -4.91
N ALA A 116 -16.34 2.87 -5.64
CA ALA A 116 -15.36 1.78 -5.65
C ALA A 116 -13.96 2.25 -6.12
N TYR A 117 -13.89 3.14 -7.13
CA TYR A 117 -12.64 3.71 -7.58
C TYR A 117 -11.98 4.63 -6.54
N ILE A 118 -12.77 5.47 -5.86
CA ILE A 118 -12.29 6.32 -4.77
C ILE A 118 -11.71 5.47 -3.64
N ASP A 119 -12.43 4.43 -3.23
CA ASP A 119 -11.99 3.52 -2.16
C ASP A 119 -10.71 2.79 -2.55
N LYS A 120 -10.62 2.30 -3.80
CA LYS A 120 -9.42 1.62 -4.30
C LYS A 120 -8.21 2.54 -4.36
N LEU A 121 -8.39 3.80 -4.74
CA LEU A 121 -7.31 4.79 -4.72
C LEU A 121 -6.81 5.06 -3.29
N ASN A 122 -7.71 5.18 -2.32
CA ASN A 122 -7.35 5.35 -0.91
C ASN A 122 -6.60 4.13 -0.38
N GLU A 123 -7.08 2.92 -0.70
CA GLU A 123 -6.40 1.66 -0.35
C GLU A 123 -4.97 1.62 -0.89
N TYR A 124 -4.75 2.00 -2.15
CA TYR A 124 -3.39 2.03 -2.73
C TYR A 124 -2.50 3.10 -2.11
N LYS A 125 -3.04 4.28 -1.81
CA LYS A 125 -2.29 5.32 -1.09
C LYS A 125 -1.82 4.84 0.27
N GLU A 126 -2.71 4.20 1.03
CA GLU A 126 -2.36 3.68 2.35
C GLU A 126 -1.31 2.56 2.25
N LYS A 127 -1.45 1.66 1.26
CA LYS A 127 -0.45 0.62 1.02
C LYS A 127 0.93 1.20 0.72
N ILE A 128 1.02 2.27 -0.06
CA ILE A 128 2.28 2.95 -0.37
C ILE A 128 2.83 3.65 0.89
N ARG A 129 1.96 4.28 1.69
CA ARG A 129 2.32 4.93 2.96
C ARG A 129 2.95 3.94 3.95
N ILE A 130 2.29 2.81 4.20
CA ILE A 130 2.78 1.73 5.08
C ILE A 130 4.12 1.18 4.58
N CYS A 131 4.24 0.99 3.26
CA CYS A 131 5.47 0.47 2.67
C CYS A 131 6.65 1.46 2.86
N GLY A 132 6.39 2.77 2.82
CA GLY A 132 7.40 3.81 3.03
C GLY A 132 8.59 3.65 2.09
N LYS A 133 9.79 3.57 2.65
CA LYS A 133 11.05 3.32 1.91
C LYS A 133 11.21 1.87 1.44
N ARG A 134 10.49 0.92 2.05
CA ARG A 134 10.63 -0.52 1.79
C ARG A 134 9.96 -0.90 0.47
N ASN A 135 10.31 -2.07 -0.07
CA ASN A 135 9.75 -2.61 -1.31
C ASN A 135 8.53 -3.53 -1.09
N SER A 136 8.38 -4.08 0.11
CA SER A 136 7.27 -4.95 0.49
C SER A 136 7.06 -4.96 2.00
N TYR A 137 5.91 -5.48 2.42
CA TYR A 137 5.60 -5.79 3.82
C TYR A 137 4.57 -6.92 3.93
N ALA A 138 4.46 -7.55 5.09
CA ALA A 138 3.44 -8.55 5.38
C ALA A 138 2.10 -7.90 5.76
N LYS A 139 0.97 -8.46 5.31
CA LYS A 139 -0.33 -7.84 5.63
C LYS A 139 -0.71 -7.88 7.12
N THR A 140 -0.20 -8.87 7.83
CA THR A 140 -0.50 -9.12 9.25
C THR A 140 0.52 -8.50 10.19
N ASP A 141 1.75 -8.33 9.71
CA ASP A 141 2.83 -7.63 10.39
C ASP A 141 3.43 -6.64 9.40
N THR A 142 3.03 -5.37 9.55
CA THR A 142 3.42 -4.34 8.60
C THR A 142 4.90 -3.99 8.68
N ASP A 143 5.62 -4.38 9.73
CA ASP A 143 7.03 -4.06 9.94
C ASP A 143 7.95 -5.13 9.36
N ALA A 144 7.49 -6.38 9.32
CA ALA A 144 8.18 -7.47 8.65
C ALA A 144 8.22 -7.29 7.12
N THR A 145 9.36 -7.64 6.52
CA THR A 145 9.56 -7.61 5.07
C THR A 145 9.81 -9.00 4.53
N PHE A 146 9.47 -9.23 3.27
CA PHE A 146 9.63 -10.55 2.67
C PHE A 146 11.09 -10.78 2.25
N MET A 147 11.75 -11.74 2.89
CA MET A 147 13.15 -12.09 2.68
C MET A 147 13.33 -13.58 2.36
N ARG A 148 14.47 -13.92 1.75
CA ARG A 148 14.84 -15.32 1.50
C ARG A 148 15.38 -15.91 2.80
N MET A 149 14.75 -16.99 3.25
CA MET A 149 15.16 -17.76 4.43
C MET A 149 15.77 -19.09 3.99
N LYS A 150 16.51 -19.76 4.90
CA LYS A 150 17.06 -21.11 4.65
C LYS A 150 15.95 -22.13 4.42
N GLU A 151 14.92 -22.09 5.25
CA GLU A 151 13.75 -22.96 5.13
C GLU A 151 12.73 -22.40 4.14
N CYS A 152 12.30 -23.24 3.20
CA CYS A 152 11.28 -22.91 2.21
C CYS A 152 10.05 -23.81 2.38
N ALA A 153 9.07 -23.37 3.17
CA ALA A 153 7.85 -24.14 3.43
C ALA A 153 7.02 -24.46 2.17
N MET A 154 7.21 -23.70 1.10
CA MET A 154 6.48 -23.82 -0.17
C MET A 154 7.32 -24.49 -1.27
N LEU A 155 8.59 -24.82 -0.99
CA LEU A 155 9.59 -25.40 -1.91
C LEU A 155 9.73 -24.69 -3.28
N ASN A 156 9.24 -23.47 -3.41
CA ASN A 156 9.22 -22.66 -4.62
C ASN A 156 10.16 -21.44 -4.53
N GLY A 157 11.05 -21.41 -3.52
CA GLY A 157 11.91 -20.27 -3.25
C GLY A 157 11.18 -19.03 -2.71
N GLN A 158 9.93 -19.17 -2.26
CA GLN A 158 9.14 -18.04 -1.79
C GLN A 158 9.71 -17.42 -0.53
N LEU A 159 9.70 -16.09 -0.53
CA LEU A 159 10.15 -15.25 0.56
C LEU A 159 9.21 -15.40 1.76
N LYS A 160 9.75 -15.28 2.97
CA LYS A 160 8.98 -15.30 4.23
C LYS A 160 9.05 -13.91 4.88
N PRO A 161 8.01 -13.50 5.63
CA PRO A 161 8.08 -12.29 6.42
C PRO A 161 9.14 -12.45 7.50
N ALA A 162 10.12 -11.55 7.51
CA ALA A 162 11.23 -11.60 8.44
C ALA A 162 11.75 -10.20 8.77
N TYR A 163 12.47 -10.14 9.89
CA TYR A 163 13.32 -9.03 10.28
C TYR A 163 14.78 -9.38 10.00
N ASN A 164 15.57 -8.40 9.61
CA ASN A 164 17.00 -8.55 9.46
C ASN A 164 17.69 -7.74 10.55
N LEU A 165 18.14 -8.43 11.59
CA LEU A 165 18.89 -7.85 12.69
C LEU A 165 20.37 -7.86 12.29
N GLN A 166 21.01 -6.69 12.29
CA GLN A 166 22.46 -6.57 12.20
C GLN A 166 22.98 -6.20 13.58
N HIS A 167 24.10 -6.81 13.96
CA HIS A 167 24.76 -6.55 15.22
C HIS A 167 26.27 -6.49 14.99
N GLY A 168 26.94 -5.63 15.76
CA GLY A 168 28.39 -5.54 15.82
C GLY A 168 28.89 -6.15 17.12
N VAL A 169 30.04 -6.81 17.09
CA VAL A 169 30.73 -7.34 18.27
C VAL A 169 32.15 -6.78 18.34
N ASP A 170 32.51 -6.21 19.47
CA ASP A 170 33.88 -5.80 19.85
C ASP A 170 34.11 -6.22 21.31
N SER A 171 35.21 -6.93 21.58
CA SER A 171 35.54 -7.45 22.91
C SER A 171 34.36 -8.08 23.66
N GLU A 172 33.59 -8.95 23.00
CA GLU A 172 32.39 -9.63 23.55
C GLU A 172 31.14 -8.75 23.76
N TYR A 173 31.24 -7.43 23.58
CA TYR A 173 30.10 -6.52 23.66
C TYR A 173 29.32 -6.48 22.35
N VAL A 174 27.99 -6.65 22.43
CA VAL A 174 27.08 -6.62 21.27
C VAL A 174 26.41 -5.25 21.18
N THR A 175 26.52 -4.58 20.03
CA THR A 175 25.90 -3.28 19.73
C THR A 175 25.02 -3.33 18.49
#